data_AF-A0A2V9T6E1-F1
#
_entry.id   AF-A0A2V9T6E1-F1
#
_cell.length_a   1.000
_cell.length_b   1.000
_cell.length_c   1.000
_cell.angle_alpha   90.00
_cell.angle_beta   90.00
_cell.angle_gamma   90.00
#
_symmetry.space_group_name_H-M   'P 1'
#
loop_
_entity.id
_entity.type
_entity.pdbx_description
1 polymer ?
#
loop_
_entity_poly.entity_id
_entity_poly.type
_entity_poly.pdbx_seq_one_letter_code
_entity_poly.pdbx_strand_id
1 'polypeptide(L)'
;MSESVENPTQTVAFSASEQEVGARARRRIARRLLPFLFVLYVIAFLDRMNIGAAALQMPADLGFSPSVIGFGAGIFFLGYFLLEIPGALIVERWSARRWIARIMISWGIVTVLMAFIHTPRQFYWVRFLVGAAEAGFLPGVIVYLTHWFR
;
A
#
# COMPACT_ATOMS: atom_id res chain seq x y z
N MET A 1 -5.41 -30.11 -54.66
CA MET A 1 -5.99 -28.82 -54.24
C MET A 1 -6.59 -29.02 -52.85
N SER A 2 -5.81 -28.73 -51.81
CA SER A 2 -6.21 -28.09 -50.54
C SER A 2 -5.09 -28.30 -49.51
N GLU A 3 -4.20 -27.31 -49.48
CA GLU A 3 -3.44 -26.80 -48.34
C GLU A 3 -3.48 -27.63 -47.04
N SER A 4 -2.36 -28.28 -46.74
CA SER A 4 -1.94 -28.56 -45.37
C SER A 4 -1.52 -27.24 -44.71
N VAL A 5 -2.47 -26.48 -44.18
CA VAL A 5 -2.16 -25.37 -43.25
C VAL A 5 -1.81 -25.99 -41.90
N GLU A 6 -0.57 -26.42 -41.77
CA GLU A 6 0.06 -26.62 -40.48
C GLU A 6 0.55 -25.24 -40.03
N ASN A 7 -0.23 -24.58 -39.17
CA ASN A 7 0.22 -23.38 -38.48
C ASN A 7 0.71 -23.80 -37.09
N PRO A 8 2.01 -24.12 -36.93
CA PRO A 8 2.55 -24.30 -35.60
C PRO A 8 2.58 -22.90 -35.00
N THR A 9 1.70 -22.66 -34.02
CA THR A 9 1.88 -21.61 -33.02
C THR A 9 3.32 -21.72 -32.52
N GLN A 10 4.22 -20.93 -33.10
CA GLN A 10 5.61 -20.85 -32.70
C GLN A 10 5.61 -20.21 -31.31
N THR A 11 5.58 -21.07 -30.29
CA THR A 11 6.03 -20.70 -28.95
C THR A 11 7.51 -20.37 -29.12
N VAL A 12 7.82 -19.09 -29.38
CA VAL A 12 9.20 -18.60 -29.46
C VAL A 12 9.84 -18.87 -28.10
N ALA A 13 10.56 -19.98 -28.01
CA ALA A 13 11.30 -20.33 -26.80
C ALA A 13 12.43 -19.31 -26.67
N PHE A 14 12.32 -18.39 -25.71
CA PHE A 14 13.39 -17.47 -25.37
C PHE A 14 14.68 -18.26 -25.15
N SER A 15 15.73 -17.86 -25.85
CA SER A 15 17.05 -18.44 -25.74
C SER A 15 17.58 -18.33 -24.31
N ALA A 16 18.48 -19.23 -23.90
CA ALA A 16 19.01 -19.26 -22.54
C ALA A 16 19.65 -17.91 -22.13
N SER A 17 20.24 -17.17 -23.07
CA SER A 17 20.82 -15.85 -22.84
C SER A 17 19.75 -14.77 -22.56
N GLU A 18 18.60 -14.81 -23.24
CA GLU A 18 17.48 -13.90 -22.98
C GLU A 18 16.87 -14.14 -21.60
N GLN A 19 16.77 -15.40 -21.19
CA GLN A 19 16.31 -15.78 -19.85
C GLN A 19 17.29 -15.29 -18.76
N GLU A 20 18.60 -15.41 -18.97
CA GLU A 20 19.62 -14.90 -18.06
C GLU A 20 19.62 -13.37 -17.95
N VAL A 21 19.43 -12.65 -19.06
CA VAL A 21 19.35 -11.18 -19.07
C VAL A 21 18.11 -10.73 -18.29
N GLY A 22 16.96 -11.37 -18.50
CA GLY A 22 15.74 -11.14 -17.72
C GLY A 22 15.94 -11.38 -16.23
N ALA A 23 16.60 -12.48 -15.84
CA ALA A 23 16.89 -12.78 -14.44
C ALA A 23 17.84 -11.75 -13.80
N ARG A 24 18.89 -11.32 -14.52
CA ARG A 24 19.83 -10.29 -14.05
C ARG A 24 19.15 -8.94 -13.87
N ALA A 25 18.28 -8.53 -14.80
CA ALA A 25 17.50 -7.31 -14.71
C ALA A 25 16.56 -7.33 -13.49
N ARG A 26 15.81 -8.43 -13.29
CA ARG A 26 14.94 -8.62 -12.12
C ARG A 26 15.71 -8.51 -10.81
N ARG A 27 16.87 -9.17 -10.70
CA ARG A 27 17.70 -9.16 -9.48
C ARG A 27 18.26 -7.78 -9.17
N ARG A 28 18.65 -7.01 -10.19
CA ARG A 28 19.16 -5.64 -10.04
C ARG A 28 18.07 -4.68 -9.56
N ILE A 29 16.85 -4.83 -10.07
CA ILE A 29 15.70 -4.01 -9.66
C ILE A 29 15.26 -4.39 -8.26
N ALA A 30 15.14 -5.70 -7.96
CA ALA A 30 14.82 -6.21 -6.63
C ALA A 30 15.76 -5.66 -5.55
N ARG A 31 17.07 -5.60 -5.79
CA ARG A 31 18.04 -5.03 -4.84
C ARG A 31 17.84 -3.56 -4.50
N ARG A 32 17.23 -2.76 -5.38
CA ARG A 32 16.88 -1.35 -5.09
C ARG A 32 15.47 -1.21 -4.51
N LEU A 33 14.58 -2.09 -4.93
CA LEU A 33 13.16 -2.03 -4.64
C LEU A 33 12.81 -2.64 -3.28
N LEU A 34 13.44 -3.76 -2.90
CA LEU A 34 13.24 -4.38 -1.59
C LEU A 34 13.59 -3.46 -0.42
N PRO A 35 14.77 -2.79 -0.37
CA PRO A 35 15.07 -1.90 0.75
C PRO A 35 14.09 -0.72 0.80
N PHE A 36 13.64 -0.22 -0.36
CA PHE A 36 12.60 0.81 -0.42
C PHE A 36 11.26 0.31 0.14
N LEU A 37 10.79 -0.87 -0.27
CA LEU A 37 9.58 -1.50 0.27
C LEU A 37 9.68 -1.82 1.77
N PHE A 38 10.87 -2.20 2.24
CA PHE A 38 11.13 -2.43 3.65
C PHE A 38 10.99 -1.13 4.45
N VAL A 39 11.62 -0.04 4.00
CA VAL A 39 11.49 1.27 4.65
C VAL A 39 10.03 1.72 4.66
N LEU A 40 9.33 1.57 3.53
CA LEU A 40 7.90 1.87 3.44
C LEU A 40 7.07 1.07 4.45
N TYR A 41 7.35 -0.23 4.57
CA TYR A 41 6.68 -1.10 5.52
C TYR A 41 6.95 -0.66 6.98
N VAL A 42 8.18 -0.25 7.29
CA VAL A 42 8.53 0.29 8.62
C VAL A 42 7.75 1.58 8.89
N ILE A 43 7.68 2.50 7.93
CA ILE A 43 6.92 3.75 8.10
C ILE A 43 5.43 3.43 8.31
N ALA A 44 4.87 2.46 7.57
CA ALA A 44 3.46 2.05 7.73
C ALA A 44 3.20 1.47 9.11
N PHE A 45 4.14 0.65 9.61
CA PHE A 45 4.07 0.12 10.95
C PHE A 45 4.16 1.22 12.03
N LEU A 46 5.04 2.20 11.86
CA LEU A 46 5.16 3.34 12.76
C LEU A 46 3.88 4.18 12.82
N ASP A 47 3.24 4.44 11.67
CA ASP A 47 1.98 5.19 11.62
C ASP A 47 0.85 4.47 12.37
N ARG A 48 0.78 3.14 12.26
CA ARG A 48 -0.16 2.33 13.06
C ARG A 48 0.09 2.44 14.56
N MET A 49 1.35 2.49 14.97
CA MET A 49 1.73 2.69 16.38
C MET A 49 1.57 4.14 16.86
N ASN A 50 1.48 5.11 15.94
CA ASN A 50 1.45 6.53 16.25
C ASN A 50 0.28 6.91 17.18
N ILE A 51 -0.89 6.26 17.04
CA ILE A 51 -2.00 6.48 17.98
C ILE A 51 -1.67 6.04 19.41
N GLY A 52 -0.91 4.97 19.59
CA GLY A 52 -0.53 4.46 20.90
C GLY A 52 0.40 5.43 21.63
N ALA A 53 1.33 6.04 20.90
CA ALA A 53 2.20 7.09 21.43
C ALA A 53 1.41 8.39 21.69
N ALA A 54 0.59 8.81 20.73
CA ALA A 54 -0.24 10.01 20.86
C ALA A 54 -1.27 9.88 22.00
N ALA A 55 -1.75 8.67 22.30
CA ALA A 55 -2.69 8.43 23.39
C ALA A 55 -2.14 8.80 24.77
N LEU A 56 -0.82 8.81 24.94
CA LEU A 56 -0.15 9.17 26.19
C LEU A 56 -0.05 10.69 26.39
N GLN A 57 -0.03 11.48 25.30
CA GLN A 57 0.24 12.92 25.32
C GLN A 57 -0.99 13.77 24.97
N MET A 58 -1.86 13.29 24.07
CA MET A 58 -3.09 13.98 23.66
C MET A 58 -4.06 14.35 24.81
N PRO A 59 -4.19 13.54 25.89
CA PRO A 59 -5.00 13.96 27.04
C PRO A 59 -4.44 15.21 27.74
N ALA A 60 -3.13 15.37 27.79
CA ALA A 60 -2.47 16.52 28.44
C ALA A 60 -2.48 17.77 27.54
N ASP A 61 -2.27 17.60 26.23
CA ASP A 61 -2.14 18.73 25.30
C ASP A 61 -3.48 19.22 24.73
N LEU A 62 -4.42 18.31 24.49
CA LEU A 62 -5.70 18.59 23.81
C LEU A 62 -6.94 18.30 24.68
N GLY A 63 -6.75 17.75 25.88
CA GLY A 63 -7.85 17.37 26.77
C GLY A 63 -8.70 16.22 26.23
N PHE A 64 -8.17 15.40 25.30
CA PHE A 64 -8.91 14.28 24.73
C PHE A 64 -9.12 13.18 25.76
N SER A 65 -10.37 12.75 25.93
CA SER A 65 -10.68 11.61 26.80
C SER A 65 -10.20 10.30 26.16
N PRO A 66 -9.95 9.25 26.97
CA PRO A 66 -9.63 7.91 26.45
C PRO A 66 -10.70 7.37 25.48
N SER A 67 -11.97 7.74 25.68
CA SER A 67 -13.07 7.36 24.79
C SER A 67 -12.97 7.99 23.40
N VAL A 68 -12.53 9.25 23.28
CA VAL A 68 -12.27 9.91 21.99
C VAL A 68 -11.18 9.17 21.22
N ILE A 69 -10.10 8.83 21.91
CA ILE A 69 -8.94 8.15 21.31
C ILE A 69 -9.33 6.73 20.86
N GLY A 70 -10.05 5.99 21.70
CA GLY A 70 -10.57 4.66 21.36
C GLY A 70 -11.55 4.69 20.19
N PHE A 71 -12.44 5.67 20.15
CA PHE A 71 -13.37 5.84 19.03
C PHE A 71 -12.65 6.19 17.72
N GLY A 72 -11.64 7.06 17.77
CA GLY A 72 -10.80 7.37 16.61
C GLY A 72 -10.02 6.16 16.08
N ALA A 73 -9.56 5.26 16.96
CA ALA A 73 -8.98 3.98 16.55
C ALA A 73 -10.00 3.09 15.81
N GLY A 74 -11.24 3.02 16.29
CA GLY A 74 -12.31 2.27 15.62
C GLY A 74 -12.67 2.82 14.24
N ILE A 75 -12.74 4.15 14.08
CA ILE A 75 -13.00 4.80 12.80
C ILE A 75 -11.91 4.52 11.77
N PHE A 76 -10.66 4.48 12.20
CA PHE A 76 -9.54 4.10 11.33
C PHE A 76 -9.77 2.70 10.74
N PHE A 77 -10.13 1.71 11.57
CA PHE A 77 -10.44 0.37 11.08
C PHE A 77 -11.63 0.36 10.13
N LEU A 78 -12.67 1.15 10.41
CA LEU A 78 -13.83 1.26 9.53
C LEU A 78 -13.43 1.75 8.13
N GLY A 79 -12.64 2.83 8.05
CA GLY A 79 -12.14 3.35 6.77
C GLY A 79 -11.24 2.36 6.04
N TYR A 80 -10.41 1.63 6.80
CA TYR A 80 -9.55 0.57 6.27
C TYR A 80 -10.39 -0.55 5.65
N PHE A 81 -11.33 -1.13 6.39
CA PHE A 81 -12.18 -2.24 5.92
C PHE A 81 -13.01 -1.86 4.69
N LEU A 82 -13.57 -0.64 4.67
CA LEU A 82 -14.38 -0.15 3.54
C LEU A 82 -13.60 -0.11 2.23
N LEU A 83 -12.31 0.24 2.28
CA LEU A 83 -11.48 0.41 1.09
C LEU A 83 -10.50 -0.73 0.82
N GLU A 84 -10.41 -1.72 1.71
CA GLU A 84 -9.52 -2.86 1.55
C GLU A 84 -9.93 -3.74 0.35
N ILE A 85 -11.20 -4.12 0.29
CA ILE A 85 -11.76 -4.93 -0.81
C ILE A 85 -11.67 -4.21 -2.17
N PRO A 86 -12.18 -2.97 -2.33
CA PRO A 86 -12.09 -2.27 -3.61
C PRO A 86 -10.64 -1.92 -3.97
N GLY A 87 -9.80 -1.60 -2.98
CA GLY A 87 -8.37 -1.33 -3.18
C GLY A 87 -7.63 -2.53 -3.76
N ALA A 88 -7.88 -3.73 -3.23
CA ALA A 88 -7.29 -4.97 -3.75
C ALA A 88 -7.68 -5.24 -5.21
N LEU A 89 -8.96 -5.07 -5.55
CA LEU A 89 -9.46 -5.24 -6.93
C LEU A 89 -8.85 -4.24 -7.92
N ILE A 90 -8.63 -2.99 -7.50
CA ILE A 90 -8.04 -1.96 -8.37
C ILE A 90 -6.55 -2.23 -8.62
N VAL A 91 -5.82 -2.68 -7.60
CA VAL A 91 -4.42 -3.08 -7.72
C VAL A 91 -4.22 -4.16 -8.80
N GLU A 92 -5.08 -5.17 -8.77
CA GLU A 92 -5.04 -6.29 -9.71
C GLU A 92 -5.31 -5.84 -11.15
N ARG A 93 -6.26 -4.90 -11.35
CA ARG A 93 -6.68 -4.47 -12.68
C ARG A 93 -5.80 -3.38 -13.33
N TRP A 94 -5.18 -2.49 -12.55
CA TRP A 94 -4.72 -1.19 -13.12
C TRP A 94 -3.23 -0.87 -12.99
N SER A 95 -2.42 -1.78 -12.44
CA SER A 95 -0.97 -1.66 -12.15
C SER A 95 -0.66 -1.31 -10.70
N ALA A 96 -0.13 -2.29 -9.98
CA ALA A 96 0.30 -2.16 -8.59
C ALA A 96 1.30 -1.00 -8.35
N ARG A 97 2.20 -0.72 -9.30
CA ARG A 97 3.20 0.36 -9.13
C ARG A 97 2.56 1.74 -8.99
N ARG A 98 1.62 2.08 -9.87
CA ARG A 98 0.96 3.40 -9.85
C ARG A 98 0.04 3.52 -8.63
N TRP A 99 -0.59 2.42 -8.23
CA TRP A 99 -1.46 2.40 -7.07
C TRP A 99 -0.70 2.60 -5.76
N ILE A 100 0.41 1.89 -5.55
CA ILE A 100 1.28 2.07 -4.38
C ILE A 100 1.75 3.53 -4.28
N ALA A 101 2.18 4.14 -5.40
CA ALA A 101 2.61 5.54 -5.40
C ALA A 101 1.47 6.50 -5.00
N ARG A 102 0.24 6.28 -5.50
CA ARG A 102 -0.94 7.07 -5.11
C ARG A 102 -1.24 6.95 -3.62
N ILE A 103 -1.26 5.72 -3.10
CA ILE A 103 -1.47 5.44 -1.68
C ILE A 103 -0.45 6.20 -0.84
N MET A 104 0.83 6.10 -1.20
CA MET A 104 1.91 6.77 -0.47
C MET A 104 1.76 8.28 -0.41
N ILE A 105 1.34 8.91 -1.51
CA ILE A 105 1.12 10.35 -1.57
C ILE A 105 -0.11 10.73 -0.73
N SER A 106 -1.25 10.06 -0.95
CA SER A 106 -2.48 10.37 -0.21
C SER A 106 -2.33 10.13 1.28
N TRP A 107 -1.73 9.01 1.65
CA TRP A 107 -1.49 8.64 3.05
C TRP A 107 -0.52 9.62 3.71
N GLY A 108 0.63 9.91 3.08
CA GLY A 108 1.60 10.86 3.62
C GLY A 108 1.02 12.27 3.84
N ILE A 109 0.20 12.76 2.90
CA ILE A 109 -0.49 14.06 3.07
C ILE A 109 -1.43 14.03 4.27
N VAL A 110 -2.23 12.97 4.41
CA VAL A 110 -3.20 12.85 5.51
C VAL A 110 -2.49 12.67 6.86
N THR A 111 -1.37 11.95 6.91
CA THR A 111 -0.53 11.85 8.12
C THR A 111 0.00 13.21 8.55
N VAL A 112 0.45 14.06 7.61
CA VAL A 112 0.88 15.43 7.93
C VAL A 112 -0.29 16.28 8.45
N LEU A 113 -1.50 16.12 7.89
CA LEU A 113 -2.69 16.79 8.41
C LEU A 113 -2.99 16.41 9.86
N MET A 114 -2.54 15.24 10.32
CA MET A 114 -2.73 14.82 11.72
C MET A 114 -2.00 15.73 12.72
N ALA A 115 -0.90 16.37 12.31
CA ALA A 115 -0.16 17.31 13.16
C ALA A 115 -0.91 18.63 13.42
N PHE A 116 -1.93 18.96 12.63
CA PHE A 116 -2.69 20.23 12.71
C PHE A 116 -4.06 20.08 13.38
N ILE A 117 -4.34 18.93 14.01
CA ILE A 117 -5.62 18.66 14.65
C ILE A 117 -5.69 19.33 16.02
N HIS A 118 -6.78 20.06 16.26
CA HIS A 118 -7.04 20.71 17.55
C HIS A 118 -8.35 20.26 18.19
N THR A 119 -9.21 19.54 17.44
CA THR A 119 -10.55 19.14 17.90
C THR A 119 -10.82 17.65 17.70
N PRO A 120 -11.66 17.02 18.55
CA PRO A 120 -12.01 15.60 18.40
C PRO A 120 -12.66 15.27 17.04
N ARG A 121 -13.43 16.20 16.48
CA ARG A 121 -14.10 15.99 15.19
C ARG A 121 -13.09 15.95 14.04
N GLN A 122 -12.10 16.84 14.03
CA GLN A 122 -11.00 16.81 13.06
C GLN A 122 -10.19 15.52 13.21
N PHE A 123 -9.95 15.08 14.45
CA PHE A 123 -9.29 13.82 14.74
C PHE A 123 -9.99 12.64 14.07
N TYR A 124 -11.32 12.51 14.23
CA TYR A 124 -12.09 11.42 13.63
C TYR A 124 -12.02 11.42 12.10
N TRP A 125 -12.18 12.59 11.47
CA TRP A 125 -12.12 12.68 10.01
C TRP A 125 -10.75 12.32 9.46
N VAL A 126 -9.68 12.85 10.07
CA VAL A 126 -8.32 12.51 9.64
C VAL A 126 -8.07 11.02 9.84
N ARG A 127 -8.51 10.41 10.95
CA ARG A 127 -8.37 8.96 11.15
C ARG A 127 -9.10 8.10 10.14
N PHE A 128 -10.31 8.50 9.77
CA PHE A 128 -11.04 7.85 8.69
C PHE A 128 -10.25 7.90 7.38
N LEU A 129 -9.73 9.08 7.03
CA LEU A 129 -8.96 9.30 5.80
C LEU A 129 -7.63 8.54 5.79
N VAL A 130 -6.93 8.45 6.94
CA VAL A 130 -5.70 7.65 7.05
C VAL A 130 -6.02 6.17 6.80
N GLY A 131 -7.01 5.61 7.49
CA GLY A 131 -7.39 4.21 7.31
C GLY A 131 -7.84 3.91 5.87
N ALA A 132 -8.63 4.81 5.30
CA ALA A 132 -9.05 4.76 3.91
C ALA A 132 -7.87 4.80 2.92
N ALA A 133 -6.88 5.66 3.16
CA ALA A 133 -5.69 5.77 2.31
C ALA A 133 -4.77 4.54 2.44
N GLU A 134 -4.64 3.98 3.65
CA GLU A 134 -3.73 2.85 3.94
C GLU A 134 -4.28 1.50 3.45
N ALA A 135 -5.61 1.36 3.30
CA ALA A 135 -6.31 0.11 2.99
C ALA A 135 -5.77 -0.68 1.78
N GLY A 136 -5.12 -0.01 0.83
CA GLY A 136 -4.56 -0.65 -0.36
C GLY A 136 -3.06 -0.97 -0.32
N PHE A 137 -2.35 -0.60 0.75
CA PHE A 137 -0.89 -0.71 0.81
C PHE A 137 -0.44 -2.17 0.85
N LEU A 138 -0.93 -2.96 1.81
CA LEU A 138 -0.61 -4.39 1.96
C LEU A 138 -0.93 -5.22 0.70
N PRO A 139 -2.17 -5.21 0.16
CA PRO A 139 -2.48 -5.95 -1.06
C PRO A 139 -1.67 -5.42 -2.26
N GLY A 140 -1.43 -4.11 -2.33
CA GLY A 140 -0.56 -3.49 -3.33
C GLY A 140 0.84 -4.08 -3.33
N VAL A 141 1.48 -4.14 -2.16
CA VAL A 141 2.83 -4.69 -1.99
C VAL A 141 2.86 -6.18 -2.34
N ILE A 142 1.88 -6.97 -1.88
CA ILE A 142 1.81 -8.41 -2.18
C ILE A 142 1.69 -8.64 -3.69
N VAL A 143 0.73 -8.03 -4.36
CA VAL A 143 0.55 -8.18 -5.82
C VAL A 143 1.79 -7.72 -6.58
N TYR A 144 2.41 -6.63 -6.13
CA TYR A 144 3.64 -6.14 -6.74
C TYR A 144 4.79 -7.15 -6.61
N LEU A 145 4.97 -7.77 -5.44
CA LEU A 145 5.95 -8.84 -5.26
C LEU A 145 5.59 -10.08 -6.10
N THR A 146 4.33 -10.50 -6.11
CA THR A 146 3.88 -11.66 -6.90
C THR A 146 4.16 -11.50 -8.39
N HIS A 147 3.92 -10.31 -8.98
CA HIS A 147 4.24 -10.08 -10.40
C HIS A 147 5.73 -10.06 -10.71
N TRP A 148 6.58 -9.73 -9.74
CA TRP A 148 8.04 -9.65 -9.95
C TRP A 148 8.77 -10.98 -9.71
N PHE A 149 8.24 -11.83 -8.83
CA PHE A 149 8.85 -13.11 -8.45
C PHE A 149 8.24 -14.33 -9.15
N ARG A 150 7.20 -14.14 -9.96
CA ARG A 150 6.68 -15.15 -10.90
C ARG A 150 7.51 -15.17 -12.19
#